data_AF-A0A494W4E7-F1
#
_entry.id   AF-A0A494W4E7-F1
#
_cell.length_a   1.000
_cell.length_b   1.000
_cell.length_c   1.000
_cell.angle_alpha   90.00
_cell.angle_beta   90.00
_cell.angle_gamma   90.00
#
_symmetry.space_group_name_H-M   'P 1'
#
loop_
_entity.id
_entity.type
_entity.pdbx_description
1 polymer ?
#
loop_
_entity_poly.entity_id
_entity_poly.type
_entity_poly.pdbx_seq_one_letter_code
_entity_poly.pdbx_strand_id
1 'polypeptide(L)'
;MKKTLIALLALLNRLAALAQTTPNKTILQSSMAVKPVLQTRLDTLDKQRDTAKKAAPAVTDPADTLYRHLPGAAECNALLIINDKIIARTLDINPQDVSFISVLKDKNIPKNLFNNARYGLVRINLKRGIKIDAIRLPDLKKLYTTKGKVKFALNGYFIDDESLLIEKKALIRIDQIRDNYWDPLSAVTINIWTVNPDMLRAPTHDRRPTDKPGEIYIRGLASK
;
A
#
# COMPACT_ATOMS: atom_id res chain seq x y z
N MET A 1 20.72 23.72 -1.32
CA MET A 1 21.23 22.56 -0.54
C MET A 1 22.62 22.75 0.08
N LYS A 2 23.61 23.40 -0.57
CA LYS A 2 24.95 23.59 0.03
C LYS A 2 24.98 24.43 1.32
N LYS A 3 24.08 25.42 1.46
CA LYS A 3 24.07 26.36 2.61
C LYS A 3 23.62 25.71 3.92
N THR A 4 22.69 24.75 3.88
CA THR A 4 22.19 24.04 5.06
C THR A 4 23.17 22.97 5.58
N LEU A 5 23.97 22.39 4.69
CA LEU A 5 24.99 21.39 5.04
C LEU A 5 26.21 22.01 5.73
N ILE A 6 26.58 23.24 5.34
CA ILE A 6 27.66 24.02 5.99
C ILE A 6 27.26 24.41 7.41
N ALA A 7 25.98 24.74 7.65
CA ALA A 7 25.47 25.07 8.97
C ALA A 7 25.51 23.86 9.94
N LEU A 8 25.23 22.65 9.45
CA LEU A 8 25.29 21.43 10.27
C LEU A 8 26.74 21.05 10.63
N LEU A 9 27.68 21.21 9.69
CA LEU A 9 29.12 21.01 9.96
C LEU A 9 29.67 22.04 10.96
N ALA A 10 29.22 23.29 10.87
CA ALA A 10 29.62 24.34 11.79
C ALA A 10 29.08 24.12 13.22
N LEU A 11 27.86 23.58 13.35
CA LEU A 11 27.25 23.23 14.63
C LEU A 11 27.97 22.06 15.32
N LEU A 12 28.36 21.04 14.54
CA LEU A 12 29.13 19.89 15.01
C LEU A 12 30.54 20.27 15.46
N ASN A 13 31.21 21.18 14.75
CA ASN A 13 32.52 21.68 15.16
C ASN A 13 32.46 22.53 16.45
N ARG A 14 31.35 23.25 16.69
CA ARG A 14 31.14 23.97 17.97
C ARG A 14 30.89 23.01 19.14
N LEU A 15 30.15 21.92 18.93
CA LEU A 15 29.94 20.90 19.96
C LEU A 15 31.24 20.15 20.33
N ALA A 16 32.13 19.92 19.37
CA ALA A 16 33.45 19.32 19.63
C ALA A 16 34.40 20.25 20.41
N ALA A 17 34.26 21.57 20.27
CA ALA A 17 35.04 22.55 21.02
C ALA A 17 34.54 22.71 22.47
N LEU A 18 33.25 22.53 22.74
CA LEU A 18 32.70 22.54 24.10
C LEU A 18 33.07 21.31 24.95
N ALA A 19 33.52 20.22 24.32
CA ALA A 19 33.90 19.00 25.02
C ALA A 19 35.34 19.02 25.60
N GLN A 20 36.11 20.11 25.42
CA GLN A 20 37.51 20.19 25.83
C GLN A 20 37.75 20.79 27.23
N THR A 21 36.71 21.12 27.99
CA THR A 21 36.85 21.60 29.38
C THR A 21 36.41 20.54 30.39
N THR A 22 37.08 19.40 30.42
CA THR A 22 37.11 18.52 31.60
C THR A 22 38.25 17.50 31.45
N PRO A 23 39.13 17.34 32.45
CA PRO A 23 40.30 16.50 32.30
C PRO A 23 39.91 15.06 32.65
N ASN A 24 39.71 14.21 31.65
CA ASN A 24 39.79 12.76 31.87
C ASN A 24 40.53 12.08 30.73
N LYS A 25 41.82 11.81 30.99
CA LYS A 25 42.79 11.12 30.12
C LYS A 25 42.48 9.62 30.05
N THR A 26 41.37 9.23 29.42
CA THR A 26 41.16 7.80 29.05
C THR A 26 40.45 7.61 27.71
N ILE A 27 40.08 8.68 27.00
CA ILE A 27 39.31 8.57 25.73
C ILE A 27 40.08 9.24 24.59
N LEU A 28 41.33 8.83 24.36
CA LEU A 28 42.17 9.41 23.31
C LEU A 28 42.80 8.37 22.36
N GLN A 29 42.29 7.14 22.34
CA GLN A 29 42.66 6.13 21.34
C GLN A 29 41.53 5.71 20.40
N SER A 30 40.28 6.14 20.64
CA SER A 30 39.14 5.77 19.79
C SER A 30 38.76 6.81 18.73
N SER A 31 39.39 8.00 18.69
CA SER A 31 39.01 9.06 17.74
C SER A 31 39.69 8.97 16.36
N MET A 32 40.72 8.15 16.18
CA MET A 32 41.42 8.01 14.88
C MET A 32 40.84 6.92 13.96
N ALA A 33 39.87 6.12 14.43
CA ALA A 33 39.24 5.05 13.64
C ALA A 33 37.87 5.43 13.02
N VAL A 34 37.33 6.61 13.32
CA VAL A 34 35.94 6.97 12.93
C VAL A 34 35.85 7.56 11.51
N LYS A 35 36.91 8.20 11.01
CA LYS A 35 36.93 8.76 9.65
C LYS A 35 36.80 7.71 8.52
N PRO A 36 37.53 6.57 8.53
CA PRO A 36 37.41 5.61 7.43
C PRO A 36 36.05 4.91 7.41
N VAL A 37 35.43 4.66 8.57
CA VAL A 37 34.13 3.96 8.67
C VAL A 37 32.97 4.79 8.12
N LEU A 38 33.02 6.13 8.29
CA LEU A 38 32.00 7.03 7.74
C LEU A 38 32.13 7.22 6.23
N GLN A 39 33.35 7.17 5.68
CA GLN A 39 33.57 7.27 4.24
C GLN A 39 33.09 5.99 3.52
N THR A 40 33.38 4.81 4.07
CA THR A 40 32.90 3.53 3.51
C THR A 40 31.36 3.43 3.52
N ARG A 41 30.69 4.00 4.52
CA ARG A 41 29.22 4.11 4.58
C ARG A 41 28.64 5.09 3.56
N LEU A 42 29.37 6.17 3.24
CA LEU A 42 28.96 7.13 2.22
C LEU A 42 29.04 6.52 0.81
N ASP A 43 30.13 5.78 0.53
CA ASP A 43 30.34 5.12 -0.76
C ASP A 43 29.38 3.93 -0.98
N THR A 44 28.91 3.29 0.11
CA THR A 44 27.85 2.26 0.02
C THR A 44 26.46 2.86 -0.24
N LEU A 45 26.17 4.06 0.29
CA LEU A 45 24.90 4.75 0.06
C LEU A 45 24.79 5.30 -1.37
N ASP A 46 25.88 5.82 -1.95
CA ASP A 46 25.88 6.27 -3.35
C ASP A 46 25.79 5.09 -4.34
N LYS A 47 26.45 3.95 -4.06
CA LYS A 47 26.27 2.73 -4.86
C LYS A 47 24.85 2.13 -4.75
N GLN A 48 24.19 2.23 -3.59
CA GLN A 48 22.79 1.83 -3.42
C GLN A 48 21.81 2.75 -4.15
N ARG A 49 22.16 4.04 -4.29
CA ARG A 49 21.37 5.01 -5.04
C ARG A 49 21.46 4.80 -6.55
N ASP A 50 22.62 4.37 -7.05
CA ASP A 50 22.83 4.07 -8.47
C ASP A 50 22.21 2.72 -8.88
N THR A 51 22.16 1.72 -7.98
CA THR A 51 21.42 0.46 -8.24
C THR A 51 19.90 0.64 -8.11
N ALA A 52 19.42 1.50 -7.22
CA ALA A 52 17.99 1.85 -7.14
C ALA A 52 17.47 2.62 -8.36
N LYS A 53 18.36 3.27 -9.13
CA LYS A 53 17.99 3.97 -10.38
C LYS A 53 17.90 3.04 -11.60
N LYS A 54 18.29 1.77 -11.49
CA LYS A 54 18.40 0.83 -12.63
C LYS A 54 17.65 -0.50 -12.47
N ALA A 55 16.58 -0.52 -11.67
CA ALA A 55 15.66 -1.65 -11.61
C ALA A 55 14.20 -1.19 -11.45
N ALA A 56 13.73 -0.35 -12.36
CA ALA A 56 12.31 -0.37 -12.71
C ALA A 56 12.18 -1.25 -13.96
N PRO A 57 11.59 -2.46 -13.88
CA PRO A 57 11.10 -3.08 -15.10
C PRO A 57 9.92 -2.22 -15.53
N ALA A 58 10.16 -1.31 -16.47
CA ALA A 58 9.11 -0.72 -17.28
C ALA A 58 8.61 -1.81 -18.25
N VAL A 59 7.82 -2.73 -17.72
CA VAL A 59 6.88 -3.50 -18.54
C VAL A 59 5.51 -2.90 -18.24
N THR A 60 5.25 -1.73 -18.81
CA THR A 60 3.88 -1.25 -18.98
C THR A 60 3.26 -2.14 -20.05
N ASP A 61 2.56 -3.18 -19.62
CA ASP A 61 1.58 -3.85 -20.46
C ASP A 61 0.62 -2.75 -20.99
N PRO A 62 0.31 -2.66 -22.29
CA PRO A 62 -0.67 -1.69 -22.78
C PRO A 62 -2.03 -1.79 -22.08
N ALA A 63 -2.39 -2.94 -21.50
CA ALA A 63 -3.58 -3.10 -20.64
C ALA A 63 -3.48 -2.34 -19.29
N ASP A 64 -2.26 -2.00 -18.85
CA ASP A 64 -1.97 -1.27 -17.61
C ASP A 64 -2.28 0.24 -17.72
N THR A 65 -2.59 0.73 -18.91
CA THR A 65 -2.98 2.14 -19.11
C THR A 65 -4.41 2.46 -18.66
N LEU A 66 -5.28 1.44 -18.59
CA LEU A 66 -6.70 1.65 -18.27
C LEU A 66 -6.95 1.79 -16.75
N TYR A 67 -6.11 1.14 -15.94
CA TYR A 67 -6.27 1.10 -14.49
C TYR A 67 -5.21 1.96 -13.82
N ARG A 68 -5.66 2.87 -12.95
CA ARG A 68 -4.78 3.75 -12.17
C ARG A 68 -4.46 3.08 -10.84
N HIS A 69 -3.21 2.66 -10.66
CA HIS A 69 -2.78 1.98 -9.45
C HIS A 69 -1.37 2.40 -9.02
N LEU A 70 -1.06 2.05 -7.79
CA LEU A 70 0.26 2.15 -7.17
C LEU A 70 1.13 0.96 -7.60
N PRO A 71 2.47 1.07 -7.51
CA PRO A 71 3.35 -0.08 -7.65
C PRO A 71 3.01 -1.16 -6.61
N GLY A 72 2.99 -2.43 -7.03
CA GLY A 72 2.67 -3.56 -6.14
C GLY A 72 1.19 -3.66 -5.78
N ALA A 73 0.29 -3.14 -6.61
CA ALA A 73 -1.14 -3.33 -6.44
C ALA A 73 -1.53 -4.81 -6.44
N ALA A 74 -2.65 -5.13 -5.77
CA ALA A 74 -3.14 -6.49 -5.69
C ALA A 74 -3.51 -7.03 -7.07
N GLU A 75 -3.10 -8.26 -7.34
CA GLU A 75 -3.51 -8.96 -8.56
C GLU A 75 -4.49 -10.08 -8.23
N CYS A 76 -5.25 -10.51 -9.24
CA CYS A 76 -6.11 -11.71 -9.18
C CYS A 76 -7.16 -11.70 -8.05
N ASN A 77 -7.58 -10.53 -7.59
CA ASN A 77 -8.58 -10.39 -6.52
C ASN A 77 -9.79 -9.58 -7.01
N ALA A 78 -10.96 -10.22 -7.01
CA ALA A 78 -12.21 -9.53 -7.29
C ALA A 78 -12.56 -8.56 -6.16
N LEU A 79 -13.14 -7.41 -6.50
CA LEU A 79 -13.69 -6.50 -5.52
C LEU A 79 -14.96 -7.10 -4.93
N LEU A 80 -15.08 -7.15 -3.60
CA LEU A 80 -16.31 -7.55 -2.92
C LEU A 80 -17.02 -6.30 -2.39
N ILE A 81 -18.28 -6.09 -2.80
CA ILE A 81 -19.10 -4.97 -2.35
C ILE A 81 -20.43 -5.45 -1.77
N ILE A 82 -20.81 -4.89 -0.62
CA ILE A 82 -22.06 -5.15 0.08
C ILE A 82 -22.97 -3.92 -0.06
N ASN A 83 -24.22 -4.13 -0.48
CA ASN A 83 -25.24 -3.08 -0.63
C ASN A 83 -24.74 -1.87 -1.43
N ASP A 84 -23.93 -2.11 -2.48
CA ASP A 84 -23.35 -1.11 -3.40
C ASP A 84 -22.42 -0.06 -2.80
N LYS A 85 -22.11 -0.14 -1.50
CA LYS A 85 -21.36 0.92 -0.81
C LYS A 85 -20.24 0.41 0.08
N ILE A 86 -20.36 -0.80 0.61
CA ILE A 86 -19.43 -1.30 1.63
C ILE A 86 -18.47 -2.28 0.98
N ILE A 87 -17.20 -1.89 0.86
CA ILE A 87 -16.12 -2.77 0.45
C ILE A 87 -15.84 -3.74 1.60
N ALA A 88 -15.83 -5.03 1.29
CA ALA A 88 -15.59 -6.11 2.23
C ALA A 88 -14.41 -6.99 1.76
N ARG A 89 -13.92 -7.85 2.66
CA ARG A 89 -12.85 -8.82 2.37
C ARG A 89 -13.39 -10.25 2.37
N THR A 90 -14.02 -10.62 3.46
CA THR A 90 -14.50 -11.97 3.74
C THR A 90 -16.02 -12.00 3.78
N LEU A 91 -16.57 -13.19 3.57
CA LEU A 91 -17.99 -13.45 3.73
C LEU A 91 -18.27 -13.93 5.15
N ASP A 92 -17.97 -13.10 6.16
CA ASP A 92 -18.45 -13.31 7.53
C ASP A 92 -19.89 -12.81 7.66
N ILE A 93 -20.70 -13.14 6.66
CA ILE A 93 -22.10 -12.77 6.52
C ILE A 93 -22.89 -14.05 6.71
N ASN A 94 -23.88 -14.03 7.58
CA ASN A 94 -24.83 -15.14 7.68
C ASN A 94 -25.52 -15.35 6.33
N PRO A 95 -25.43 -16.53 5.70
CA PRO A 95 -26.04 -16.77 4.39
C PRO A 95 -27.54 -16.50 4.35
N GLN A 96 -28.25 -16.66 5.49
CA GLN A 96 -29.68 -16.37 5.59
C GLN A 96 -30.01 -14.88 5.51
N ASP A 97 -29.03 -14.00 5.73
CA ASP A 97 -29.18 -12.55 5.65
C ASP A 97 -28.96 -12.02 4.23
N VAL A 98 -28.47 -12.87 3.32
CA VAL A 98 -28.24 -12.51 1.92
C VAL A 98 -29.56 -12.51 1.15
N SER A 99 -29.82 -11.41 0.45
CA SER A 99 -30.96 -11.29 -0.47
C SER A 99 -30.57 -11.73 -1.89
N PHE A 100 -29.41 -11.30 -2.38
CA PHE A 100 -28.89 -11.76 -3.67
C PHE A 100 -27.37 -11.59 -3.76
N ILE A 101 -26.74 -12.39 -4.63
CA ILE A 101 -25.34 -12.31 -5.01
C ILE A 101 -25.27 -12.17 -6.54
N SER A 102 -24.40 -11.29 -7.03
CA SER A 102 -24.15 -11.11 -8.46
C SER A 102 -22.65 -10.96 -8.70
N VAL A 103 -22.18 -11.50 -9.83
CA VAL A 103 -20.79 -11.39 -10.26
C VAL A 103 -20.77 -10.59 -11.55
N LEU A 104 -20.13 -9.42 -11.51
CA LEU A 104 -20.02 -8.48 -12.61
C LEU A 104 -18.59 -8.54 -13.19
N LYS A 105 -18.52 -8.58 -14.52
CA LYS A 105 -17.26 -8.59 -15.28
C LYS A 105 -17.32 -7.52 -16.37
N ASP A 106 -16.15 -7.03 -16.75
CA ASP A 106 -15.93 -6.13 -17.88
C ASP A 106 -16.90 -4.92 -17.89
N LYS A 107 -17.65 -4.75 -18.99
CA LYS A 107 -18.56 -3.63 -19.26
C LYS A 107 -19.74 -3.49 -18.29
N ASN A 108 -20.03 -4.52 -17.49
CA ASN A 108 -21.16 -4.50 -16.54
C ASN A 108 -20.78 -3.89 -15.18
N ILE A 109 -19.50 -3.57 -14.98
CA ILE A 109 -19.02 -2.95 -13.76
C ILE A 109 -19.40 -1.45 -13.76
N PRO A 110 -19.98 -0.92 -12.67
CA PRO A 110 -20.24 0.50 -12.54
C PRO A 110 -18.98 1.34 -12.75
N LYS A 111 -19.10 2.45 -13.50
CA LYS A 111 -17.94 3.29 -13.88
C LYS A 111 -17.12 3.77 -12.67
N ASN A 112 -17.78 4.06 -11.55
CA ASN A 112 -17.15 4.52 -10.31
C ASN A 112 -16.35 3.42 -9.58
N LEU A 113 -16.61 2.14 -9.87
CA LEU A 113 -15.90 1.00 -9.31
C LEU A 113 -14.94 0.35 -10.30
N PHE A 114 -14.99 0.77 -11.56
CA PHE A 114 -14.26 0.14 -12.66
C PHE A 114 -12.78 0.00 -12.33
N ASN A 115 -12.15 1.05 -11.80
CA ASN A 115 -10.73 1.03 -11.46
C ASN A 115 -10.38 -0.02 -10.39
N ASN A 116 -11.22 -0.17 -9.36
CA ASN A 116 -10.98 -1.09 -8.25
C ASN A 116 -11.42 -2.53 -8.56
N ALA A 117 -12.20 -2.74 -9.62
CA ALA A 117 -12.76 -4.02 -10.01
C ALA A 117 -12.09 -4.60 -11.26
N ARG A 118 -10.78 -4.36 -11.45
CA ARG A 118 -9.98 -4.90 -12.58
C ARG A 118 -10.19 -6.40 -12.79
N TYR A 119 -10.25 -7.17 -11.71
CA TYR A 119 -10.42 -8.63 -11.76
C TYR A 119 -11.87 -9.09 -11.52
N GLY A 120 -12.83 -8.18 -11.72
CA GLY A 120 -14.26 -8.41 -11.49
C GLY A 120 -14.76 -7.86 -10.16
N LEU A 121 -16.08 -7.88 -10.03
CA LEU A 121 -16.83 -7.38 -8.88
C LEU A 121 -17.84 -8.43 -8.42
N VAL A 122 -17.78 -8.82 -7.16
CA VAL A 122 -18.82 -9.61 -6.49
C VAL A 122 -19.67 -8.64 -5.68
N ARG A 123 -20.93 -8.50 -6.07
CA ARG A 123 -21.91 -7.66 -5.38
C ARG A 123 -22.86 -8.54 -4.58
N ILE A 124 -23.00 -8.23 -3.31
CA ILE A 124 -23.88 -8.91 -2.37
C ILE A 124 -24.85 -7.89 -1.81
N ASN A 125 -26.13 -8.18 -1.88
CA ASN A 125 -27.14 -7.37 -1.20
C ASN A 125 -27.73 -8.16 -0.05
N LEU A 126 -27.80 -7.52 1.10
CA LEU A 126 -28.35 -8.08 2.32
C LEU A 126 -29.82 -7.70 2.45
N LYS A 127 -30.56 -8.48 3.23
CA LYS A 127 -31.92 -8.15 3.64
C LYS A 127 -31.94 -6.83 4.41
N ARG A 128 -33.08 -6.14 4.36
CA ARG A 128 -33.27 -4.84 5.03
C ARG A 128 -33.05 -4.98 6.55
N GLY A 129 -32.32 -4.04 7.14
CA GLY A 129 -32.09 -3.98 8.59
C GLY A 129 -30.78 -4.60 9.06
N ILE A 130 -30.11 -5.40 8.21
CA ILE A 130 -28.78 -5.94 8.51
C ILE A 130 -27.75 -4.82 8.42
N LYS A 131 -26.98 -4.64 9.49
CA LYS A 131 -25.97 -3.59 9.59
C LYS A 131 -24.58 -4.21 9.57
N ILE A 132 -23.72 -3.65 8.73
CA ILE A 132 -22.29 -3.96 8.69
C ILE A 132 -21.54 -2.78 9.32
N ASP A 133 -20.62 -3.06 10.22
CA ASP A 133 -19.78 -2.03 10.82
C ASP A 133 -18.71 -1.58 9.81
N ALA A 134 -18.82 -0.33 9.37
CA ALA A 134 -18.00 0.22 8.30
C ALA A 134 -17.52 1.63 8.63
N ILE A 135 -16.38 2.01 8.08
CA ILE A 135 -15.75 3.33 8.22
C ILE A 135 -15.80 4.09 6.89
N ARG A 136 -16.02 5.40 6.96
CA ARG A 136 -15.97 6.28 5.78
C ARG A 136 -14.53 6.67 5.47
N LEU A 137 -14.21 6.84 4.18
CA LEU A 137 -12.88 7.31 3.76
C LEU A 137 -12.49 8.67 4.38
N PRO A 138 -13.39 9.68 4.47
CA PRO A 138 -13.07 10.94 5.16
C PRO A 138 -12.73 10.77 6.65
N ASP A 139 -13.28 9.76 7.32
CA ASP A 139 -12.98 9.49 8.73
C ASP A 139 -11.60 8.85 8.88
N LEU A 140 -11.16 8.02 7.92
CA LEU A 140 -9.77 7.56 7.84
C LEU A 140 -8.80 8.74 7.67
N LYS A 141 -9.11 9.71 6.82
CA LYS A 141 -8.26 10.92 6.66
C LYS A 141 -8.01 11.64 7.99
N LYS A 142 -9.04 11.76 8.83
CA LYS A 142 -8.95 12.41 10.15
C LYS A 142 -8.04 11.64 11.11
N LEU A 143 -8.12 10.31 11.12
CA LEU A 143 -7.29 9.46 11.98
C LEU A 143 -5.79 9.63 11.72
N TYR A 144 -5.41 9.97 10.49
CA TYR A 144 -4.02 10.07 10.07
C TYR A 144 -3.47 11.52 10.03
N THR A 145 -4.24 12.51 10.47
CA THR A 145 -3.82 13.92 10.65
C THR A 145 -3.04 14.48 9.45
N THR A 146 -3.51 14.17 8.24
CA THR A 146 -2.83 14.58 7.00
C THR A 146 -3.25 15.99 6.60
N LYS A 147 -2.28 16.92 6.52
CA LYS A 147 -2.51 18.33 6.16
C LYS A 147 -2.52 18.59 4.64
N GLY A 148 -1.87 17.74 3.86
CA GLY A 148 -1.79 17.85 2.40
C GLY A 148 -3.03 17.32 1.66
N LYS A 149 -2.99 17.37 0.32
CA LYS A 149 -4.01 16.74 -0.53
C LYS A 149 -3.97 15.22 -0.35
N VAL A 150 -5.11 14.62 -0.03
CA VAL A 150 -5.22 13.18 0.21
C VAL A 150 -5.89 12.51 -0.98
N LYS A 151 -5.34 11.38 -1.39
CA LYS A 151 -5.99 10.42 -2.31
C LYS A 151 -6.13 9.10 -1.58
N PHE A 152 -7.14 8.32 -1.95
CA PHE A 152 -7.33 6.97 -1.43
C PHE A 152 -7.01 5.94 -2.51
N ALA A 153 -6.43 4.82 -2.08
CA ALA A 153 -6.31 3.61 -2.87
C ALA A 153 -6.85 2.43 -2.06
N LEU A 154 -7.44 1.46 -2.75
CA LEU A 154 -7.86 0.17 -2.21
C LEU A 154 -7.00 -0.90 -2.87
N ASN A 155 -6.25 -1.65 -2.06
CA ASN A 155 -5.38 -2.72 -2.53
C ASN A 155 -4.42 -2.27 -3.65
N GLY A 156 -3.97 -1.02 -3.58
CA GLY A 156 -3.13 -0.38 -4.60
C GLY A 156 -3.87 0.31 -5.74
N TYR A 157 -5.18 0.10 -5.96
CA TYR A 157 -5.94 0.81 -7.00
C TYR A 157 -6.56 2.08 -6.46
N PHE A 158 -6.40 3.21 -7.16
CA PHE A 158 -7.02 4.47 -6.71
C PHE A 158 -8.54 4.35 -6.64
N ILE A 159 -9.13 4.96 -5.60
CA ILE A 159 -10.58 5.00 -5.42
C ILE A 159 -11.11 6.26 -6.10
N ASP A 160 -12.11 6.07 -6.96
CA ASP A 160 -12.76 7.18 -7.68
C ASP A 160 -13.98 7.74 -6.97
N ASP A 161 -14.60 6.93 -6.11
CA ASP A 161 -15.78 7.28 -5.34
C ASP A 161 -15.46 7.30 -3.85
N GLU A 162 -15.27 8.50 -3.30
CA GLU A 162 -15.00 8.68 -1.86
C GLU A 162 -16.23 8.42 -0.97
N SER A 163 -17.42 8.21 -1.55
CA SER A 163 -18.64 7.88 -0.79
C SER A 163 -18.68 6.42 -0.32
N LEU A 164 -17.76 5.60 -0.81
CA LEU A 164 -17.60 4.21 -0.40
C LEU A 164 -17.22 4.09 1.08
N LEU A 165 -17.64 2.98 1.65
CA LEU A 165 -17.40 2.58 3.02
C LEU A 165 -16.50 1.35 3.02
N ILE A 166 -15.61 1.24 4.00
CA ILE A 166 -14.79 0.05 4.20
C ILE A 166 -15.32 -0.68 5.43
N GLU A 167 -15.67 -1.96 5.30
CA GLU A 167 -15.99 -2.77 6.47
C GLU A 167 -14.78 -2.79 7.42
N LYS A 168 -14.99 -2.50 8.72
CA LYS A 168 -13.88 -2.40 9.67
C LYS A 168 -13.11 -3.71 9.82
N LYS A 169 -13.82 -4.84 9.78
CA LYS A 169 -13.22 -6.18 9.84
C LYS A 169 -12.40 -6.54 8.59
N ALA A 170 -12.71 -5.92 7.45
CA ALA A 170 -12.00 -6.16 6.22
C ALA A 170 -10.62 -5.48 6.18
N LEU A 171 -10.38 -4.51 7.07
CA LEU A 171 -9.15 -3.73 7.12
C LEU A 171 -8.00 -4.58 7.70
N ILE A 172 -7.00 -4.85 6.87
CA ILE A 172 -5.78 -5.58 7.27
C ILE A 172 -4.68 -4.60 7.64
N ARG A 173 -4.47 -3.60 6.77
CA ARG A 173 -3.35 -2.67 6.86
C ARG A 173 -3.72 -1.37 6.17
N ILE A 174 -3.16 -0.28 6.67
CA ILE A 174 -3.21 1.02 5.99
C ILE A 174 -1.79 1.54 5.83
N ASP A 175 -1.45 1.92 4.61
CA ASP A 175 -0.18 2.56 4.29
C ASP A 175 -0.40 4.03 3.93
N GLN A 176 0.52 4.88 4.39
CA GLN A 176 0.62 6.27 3.93
C GLN A 176 1.82 6.40 3.01
N ILE A 177 1.56 6.78 1.76
CA ILE A 177 2.58 7.00 0.75
C ILE A 177 2.64 8.49 0.48
N ARG A 178 3.81 9.08 0.66
CA ARG A 178 4.06 10.51 0.45
C ARG A 178 4.95 10.70 -0.76
N ASP A 179 4.61 11.67 -1.60
CA ASP A 179 5.44 12.05 -2.74
C ASP A 179 6.78 12.64 -2.26
N ASN A 180 6.76 13.38 -1.15
CA ASN A 180 7.96 13.89 -0.49
C ASN A 180 7.82 13.78 1.03
N TYR A 181 8.63 12.91 1.64
CA TYR A 181 8.59 12.66 3.07
C TYR A 181 8.88 13.90 3.93
N TRP A 182 9.71 14.81 3.43
CA TRP A 182 10.17 15.98 4.18
C TRP A 182 9.23 17.19 4.08
N ASP A 183 8.22 17.13 3.21
CA ASP A 183 7.24 18.19 3.04
C ASP A 183 5.90 17.77 3.68
N PRO A 184 5.50 18.37 4.82
CA PRO A 184 4.24 18.04 5.48
C PRO A 184 2.99 18.41 4.65
N LEU A 185 3.15 19.24 3.62
CA LEU A 185 2.10 19.64 2.68
C LEU A 185 2.08 18.78 1.41
N SER A 186 3.02 17.85 1.25
CA SER A 186 3.05 16.95 0.10
C SER A 186 1.73 16.20 -0.04
N ALA A 187 1.38 15.83 -1.27
CA ALA A 187 0.27 14.92 -1.47
C ALA A 187 0.55 13.59 -0.74
N VAL A 188 -0.51 13.02 -0.17
CA VAL A 188 -0.48 11.76 0.55
C VAL A 188 -1.49 10.82 -0.09
N THR A 189 -1.07 9.61 -0.41
CA THR A 189 -1.98 8.53 -0.75
C THR A 189 -2.15 7.62 0.47
N ILE A 190 -3.38 7.45 0.91
CA ILE A 190 -3.75 6.46 1.93
C ILE A 190 -4.19 5.20 1.18
N ASN A 191 -3.34 4.17 1.19
CA ASN A 191 -3.67 2.88 0.60
C ASN A 191 -4.24 1.95 1.67
N ILE A 192 -5.43 1.43 1.42
CA ILE A 192 -6.19 0.57 2.32
C ILE A 192 -6.08 -0.85 1.79
N TRP A 193 -5.50 -1.73 2.59
CA TRP A 193 -5.38 -3.15 2.27
C TRP A 193 -6.52 -3.92 2.92
N THR A 194 -7.37 -4.50 2.06
CA THR A 194 -8.34 -5.53 2.42
C THR A 194 -7.89 -6.92 1.98
N VAL A 195 -6.81 -7.04 1.21
CA VAL A 195 -6.10 -8.31 0.97
C VAL A 195 -4.68 -8.22 1.52
N ASN A 196 -4.11 -9.36 1.91
CA ASN A 196 -2.77 -9.36 2.47
C ASN A 196 -1.76 -9.00 1.36
N PRO A 197 -1.02 -7.88 1.48
CA PRO A 197 -0.07 -7.46 0.46
C PRO A 197 1.04 -8.48 0.20
N ASP A 198 1.37 -9.31 1.19
CA ASP A 198 2.43 -10.32 1.08
C ASP A 198 1.96 -11.57 0.32
N MET A 199 0.64 -11.73 0.13
CA MET A 199 0.03 -12.84 -0.60
C MET A 199 -0.38 -12.47 -2.04
N LEU A 200 -0.06 -11.25 -2.49
CA LEU A 200 -0.54 -10.68 -3.77
C LEU A 200 0.06 -11.34 -5.00
N ARG A 201 1.20 -12.00 -4.84
CA ARG A 201 1.72 -12.93 -5.83
C ARG A 201 1.22 -14.30 -5.41
N ALA A 202 -0.06 -14.58 -5.68
CA ALA A 202 -0.48 -15.97 -5.71
C ALA A 202 0.57 -16.69 -6.57
N PRO A 203 1.14 -17.82 -6.13
CA PRO A 203 1.89 -18.64 -7.05
C PRO A 203 0.92 -18.89 -8.19
N THR A 204 1.19 -18.30 -9.36
CA THR A 204 0.52 -18.70 -10.59
C THR A 204 0.80 -20.18 -10.64
N HIS A 205 -0.19 -21.02 -10.32
CA HIS A 205 -0.10 -22.40 -10.74
C HIS A 205 0.05 -22.28 -12.24
N ASP A 206 1.24 -22.62 -12.73
CA ASP A 206 1.50 -22.70 -14.15
C ASP A 206 0.30 -23.40 -14.76
N ARG A 207 -0.40 -22.69 -15.64
CA ARG A 207 -1.55 -23.24 -16.36
C ARG A 207 -1.08 -24.59 -16.89
N ARG A 208 -1.75 -25.67 -16.50
CA ARG A 208 -1.37 -26.95 -17.10
C ARG A 208 -1.68 -26.80 -18.59
N PRO A 209 -0.85 -27.33 -19.49
CA PRO A 209 -1.11 -27.26 -20.93
C PRO A 209 -2.49 -27.79 -21.34
N THR A 210 -3.15 -28.53 -20.45
CA THR A 210 -4.45 -29.16 -20.61
C THR A 210 -5.64 -28.33 -20.11
N ASP A 211 -5.42 -27.23 -19.37
CA ASP A 211 -6.51 -26.45 -18.76
C ASP A 211 -7.27 -25.67 -19.85
N LYS A 212 -8.58 -25.89 -19.97
CA LYS A 212 -9.38 -25.18 -20.97
C LYS A 212 -9.76 -23.77 -20.48
N PRO A 213 -9.93 -22.80 -21.39
CA PRO A 213 -10.44 -21.48 -21.01
C PRO A 213 -11.79 -21.59 -20.27
N GLY A 214 -11.85 -21.09 -19.03
CA GLY A 214 -13.08 -21.04 -18.24
C GLY A 214 -13.26 -22.14 -17.20
N GLU A 215 -12.31 -23.07 -17.04
CA GLU A 215 -12.37 -24.08 -15.98
C GLU A 215 -11.93 -23.50 -14.61
N ILE A 216 -12.78 -23.67 -13.59
CA ILE A 216 -12.48 -23.34 -12.19
C ILE A 216 -12.40 -24.65 -11.40
N TYR A 217 -11.25 -24.94 -10.81
CA TYR A 217 -11.07 -26.09 -9.93
C TYR A 217 -11.41 -25.73 -8.49
N ILE A 218 -12.60 -26.14 -8.02
CA ILE A 218 -12.93 -26.11 -6.60
C ILE A 218 -12.39 -27.40 -5.99
N ARG A 219 -11.27 -27.34 -5.27
CA ARG A 219 -10.78 -28.48 -4.49
C ARG A 219 -11.54 -28.55 -3.18
N GLY A 220 -12.48 -29.49 -3.08
CA GLY A 220 -12.99 -29.91 -1.79
C GLY A 220 -11.86 -30.57 -0.99
N LEU A 221 -11.62 -30.11 0.23
CA LEU A 221 -10.88 -30.90 1.21
C LEU A 221 -11.72 -32.15 1.50
N ALA A 222 -11.43 -33.25 0.82
CA ALA A 222 -11.93 -34.55 1.23
C ALA A 222 -11.30 -34.85 2.60
N SER A 223 -12.11 -34.74 3.65
CA SER A 223 -11.78 -35.23 4.98
C SER A 223 -11.36 -36.69 4.87
N LYS A 224 -10.16 -37.02 5.36
CA LYS A 224 -9.82 -38.39 5.76
C LYS A 224 -10.18 -38.59 7.22
#